data_AF-A0A936LY17-F1
#
_entry.id   AF-A0A936LY17-F1
#
_cell.length_a   1.000
_cell.length_b   1.000
_cell.length_c   1.000
_cell.angle_alpha   90.00
_cell.angle_beta   90.00
_cell.angle_gamma   90.00
#
_symmetry.space_group_name_H-M   'P 1'
#
loop_
_entity.id
_entity.type
_entity.pdbx_description
1 polymer ?
#
loop_
_entity_poly.entity_id
_entity_poly.type
_entity_poly.pdbx_seq_one_letter_code
_entity_poly.pdbx_strand_id
1 'polypeptide(L)'
;MKKTIQLILIGLLVQSDLQSQNALDASGGFIKNTAYSASYAIGEVQTITLKSGTPAQFATSGVIQPDPVVITLTEDPLKRSFKLYPNPVADVLKIEYEESSNISFKIYNLQGWVLSAGIVEHRELNLATFAPGVYMIELNGKSTGPPQLYLITKN
;
A
#
# COMPACT_ATOMS: atom_id res chain seq x y z
N MET A 1 -51.29 1.25 -27.09
CA MET A 1 -51.40 0.71 -25.71
C MET A 1 -50.12 0.03 -25.23
N LYS A 2 -49.57 -0.98 -25.91
CA LYS A 2 -48.32 -1.65 -25.48
C LYS A 2 -47.10 -0.72 -25.31
N LYS A 3 -46.86 0.19 -26.27
CA LYS A 3 -45.75 1.16 -26.23
C LYS A 3 -45.88 2.19 -25.08
N THR A 4 -47.11 2.61 -24.78
CA THR A 4 -47.41 3.55 -23.68
C THR A 4 -47.11 2.93 -22.31
N ILE A 5 -47.42 1.65 -22.13
CA ILE A 5 -47.13 0.90 -20.90
C ILE A 5 -45.61 0.71 -20.73
N GLN A 6 -44.87 0.45 -21.81
CA GLN A 6 -43.41 0.33 -21.77
C GLN A 6 -42.71 1.64 -21.36
N LEU A 7 -43.20 2.79 -21.84
CA LEU A 7 -42.66 4.10 -21.46
C LEU A 7 -42.89 4.42 -19.97
N ILE A 8 -44.04 4.04 -19.42
CA ILE A 8 -44.33 4.21 -17.99
C ILE A 8 -43.41 3.32 -17.14
N LEU A 9 -43.16 2.09 -17.57
CA LEU A 9 -42.30 1.15 -16.83
C LEU A 9 -40.83 1.60 -16.80
N ILE A 10 -40.34 2.20 -17.89
CA ILE A 10 -38.98 2.78 -17.95
C ILE A 10 -38.88 4.01 -17.03
N GLY A 11 -39.90 4.88 -17.02
CA GLY A 11 -39.92 6.05 -16.14
C GLY A 11 -39.94 5.72 -14.64
N LEU A 12 -40.43 4.52 -14.26
CA LEU A 12 -40.43 4.05 -12.88
C LEU A 12 -39.06 3.53 -12.43
N LEU A 13 -38.25 2.97 -13.34
CA LEU A 13 -36.92 2.41 -13.01
C LEU A 13 -35.85 3.47 -12.77
N VAL A 14 -36.00 4.66 -13.37
CA VAL A 14 -35.01 5.76 -13.29
C VAL A 14 -35.05 6.49 -11.94
N GLN A 15 -36.08 6.27 -11.11
CA GLN A 15 -36.28 6.99 -9.84
C GLN A 15 -35.64 6.29 -8.62
N SER A 16 -34.86 5.23 -8.84
CA SER A 16 -34.16 4.57 -7.74
C SER A 16 -32.79 5.23 -7.52
N ASP A 17 -32.69 6.09 -6.52
CA ASP A 17 -31.41 6.59 -6.05
C ASP A 17 -30.62 5.44 -5.43
N LEU A 18 -29.54 5.02 -6.11
CA LEU A 18 -28.58 4.05 -5.60
C LEU A 18 -27.76 4.72 -4.49
N GLN A 19 -28.21 4.58 -3.24
CA GLN A 19 -27.45 5.03 -2.08
C GLN A 19 -26.26 4.08 -1.87
N SER A 20 -25.04 4.63 -1.88
CA SER A 20 -23.81 3.90 -1.57
C SER A 20 -23.73 3.52 -0.09
N GLN A 21 -22.86 2.57 0.24
CA GLN A 21 -22.51 2.23 1.62
C GLN A 21 -21.93 3.46 2.31
N ASN A 22 -22.45 3.82 3.48
CA ASN A 22 -21.98 4.94 4.29
C ASN A 22 -21.46 4.41 5.63
N ALA A 23 -20.37 5.00 6.11
CA ALA A 23 -19.83 4.78 7.44
C ALA A 23 -20.62 5.56 8.49
N LEU A 24 -20.87 4.95 9.66
CA LEU A 24 -21.42 5.64 10.83
C LEU A 24 -20.27 6.03 11.75
N ASP A 25 -19.75 7.24 11.53
CA ASP A 25 -18.60 7.77 12.26
C ASP A 25 -19.06 8.74 13.37
N ALA A 26 -18.44 8.67 14.55
CA ALA A 26 -18.69 9.66 15.60
C ALA A 26 -18.06 11.02 15.27
N SER A 27 -16.94 11.01 14.55
CA SER A 27 -16.27 12.18 13.96
C SER A 27 -15.43 11.72 12.77
N GLY A 28 -15.45 12.44 11.66
CA GLY A 28 -14.68 12.06 10.47
C GLY A 28 -14.57 13.21 9.47
N GLY A 29 -13.71 13.04 8.48
CA GLY A 29 -13.50 14.03 7.44
C GLY A 29 -12.59 13.54 6.32
N PHE A 30 -12.55 14.32 5.25
CA PHE A 30 -11.65 14.10 4.12
C PHE A 30 -10.81 15.35 3.88
N ILE A 31 -9.53 15.16 3.58
CA ILE A 31 -8.60 16.19 3.17
C ILE A 31 -8.23 15.87 1.71
N LYS A 32 -8.48 16.81 0.80
CA LYS A 32 -8.18 16.66 -0.64
C LYS A 32 -7.39 17.85 -1.15
N ASN A 33 -6.26 17.59 -1.80
CA ASN A 33 -5.45 18.52 -2.57
C ASN A 33 -5.15 17.88 -3.94
N THR A 34 -4.60 18.64 -4.89
CA THR A 34 -4.22 18.20 -6.24
C THR A 34 -3.25 17.00 -6.23
N ALA A 35 -2.45 16.86 -5.17
CA ALA A 35 -1.46 15.77 -5.05
C ALA A 35 -1.89 14.63 -4.12
N TYR A 36 -2.77 14.87 -3.14
CA TYR A 36 -3.06 13.90 -2.08
C TYR A 36 -4.52 13.96 -1.63
N SER A 37 -5.08 12.80 -1.31
CA SER A 37 -6.38 12.64 -0.65
C SER A 37 -6.23 11.71 0.55
N ALA A 38 -6.73 12.12 1.71
CA ALA A 38 -6.74 11.32 2.93
C ALA A 38 -8.11 11.43 3.61
N SER A 39 -8.67 10.30 4.02
CA SER A 39 -9.92 10.24 4.77
C SER A 39 -9.66 9.64 6.15
N TYR A 40 -10.30 10.19 7.17
CA TYR A 40 -10.19 9.69 8.53
C TYR A 40 -11.56 9.63 9.19
N ALA A 41 -11.74 8.65 10.07
CA ALA A 41 -12.90 8.53 10.94
C ALA A 41 -12.43 8.09 12.34
N ILE A 42 -13.14 8.57 13.35
CA ILE A 42 -12.93 8.30 14.77
C ILE A 42 -14.28 7.85 15.34
N GLY A 43 -14.25 6.78 16.12
CA GLY A 43 -15.42 6.26 16.84
C GLY A 43 -16.37 5.43 15.98
N GLU A 44 -15.86 4.74 14.96
CA GLU A 44 -16.61 3.72 14.21
C GLU A 44 -17.13 2.64 15.17
N VAL A 45 -18.45 2.42 15.18
CA VAL A 45 -19.07 1.33 15.95
C VAL A 45 -19.17 0.10 15.06
N GLN A 46 -18.23 -0.83 15.21
CA GLN A 46 -18.28 -2.11 14.51
C GLN A 46 -19.37 -3.01 15.11
N THR A 47 -20.39 -3.32 14.31
CA THR A 47 -21.42 -4.30 14.67
C THR A 47 -21.14 -5.62 13.96
N ILE A 48 -20.75 -6.66 14.70
CA ILE A 48 -20.68 -8.02 14.17
C ILE A 48 -22.05 -8.69 14.32
N THR A 49 -22.59 -9.28 13.24
CA THR A 49 -23.83 -10.07 13.32
C THR A 49 -23.47 -11.49 13.77
N LEU A 50 -23.72 -11.82 15.04
CA LEU A 50 -23.55 -13.18 15.56
C LEU A 50 -24.77 -14.03 15.17
N LYS A 51 -24.62 -14.95 14.21
CA LYS A 51 -25.59 -16.04 14.03
C LYS A 51 -25.27 -17.16 15.02
N SER A 52 -26.17 -17.40 15.96
CA SER A 52 -26.01 -18.49 16.93
C SER A 52 -26.08 -19.83 16.21
N GLY A 53 -25.00 -20.64 16.27
CA GLY A 53 -25.00 -22.04 15.81
C GLY A 53 -23.87 -22.52 14.89
N THR A 54 -22.93 -21.68 14.46
CA THR A 54 -21.83 -22.11 13.56
C THR A 54 -20.47 -21.56 14.03
N PRO A 55 -19.40 -22.37 14.11
CA PRO A 55 -18.07 -21.90 14.54
C PRO A 55 -17.32 -21.06 13.48
N ALA A 56 -17.93 -20.82 12.31
CA ALA A 56 -17.36 -19.99 11.27
C ALA A 56 -17.68 -18.52 11.53
N GLN A 57 -16.72 -17.81 12.11
CA GLN A 57 -16.76 -16.36 12.28
C GLN A 57 -16.63 -15.69 10.90
N PHE A 58 -17.68 -15.02 10.45
CA PHE A 58 -17.63 -14.17 9.25
C PHE A 58 -17.45 -12.72 9.68
N ALA A 59 -16.23 -12.19 9.53
CA ALA A 59 -15.95 -10.77 9.66
C ALA A 59 -16.27 -10.07 8.34
N THR A 60 -17.39 -9.34 8.27
CA THR A 60 -17.71 -8.46 7.14
C THR A 60 -17.73 -7.02 7.63
N SER A 61 -16.56 -6.40 7.75
CA SER A 61 -16.46 -4.97 8.05
C SER A 61 -15.35 -4.37 7.21
N GLY A 62 -15.75 -3.62 6.19
CA GLY A 62 -14.87 -2.76 5.40
C GLY A 62 -15.63 -1.47 5.21
N VAL A 63 -15.24 -0.43 5.94
CA VAL A 63 -16.05 0.80 6.02
C VAL A 63 -15.24 2.05 5.66
N ILE A 64 -13.92 1.95 5.58
CA ILE A 64 -13.09 3.00 4.96
C ILE A 64 -12.29 2.39 3.83
N GLN A 65 -12.84 2.47 2.62
CA GLN A 65 -12.05 2.35 1.41
C GLN A 65 -11.65 3.79 1.04
N PRO A 66 -10.39 4.21 1.24
CA PRO A 66 -9.97 5.52 0.77
C PRO A 66 -10.26 5.61 -0.73
N ASP A 67 -10.81 6.74 -1.17
CA ASP A 67 -10.99 7.00 -2.60
C ASP A 67 -9.69 6.67 -3.33
N PRO A 68 -9.74 5.99 -4.48
CA PRO A 68 -8.53 5.72 -5.25
C PRO A 68 -7.81 7.05 -5.44
N VAL A 69 -6.58 7.13 -4.93
CA VAL A 69 -5.75 8.33 -5.11
C VAL A 69 -5.59 8.50 -6.61
N VAL A 70 -6.28 9.49 -7.18
CA VAL A 70 -6.07 9.88 -8.57
C VAL A 70 -4.79 10.69 -8.57
N ILE A 71 -3.67 10.00 -8.70
CA ILE A 71 -2.37 10.64 -8.76
C ILE A 71 -2.26 11.23 -10.17
N THR A 72 -2.44 12.55 -10.31
CA THR A 72 -2.12 13.27 -11.56
C THR A 72 -0.62 13.56 -11.66
N LEU A 73 0.22 12.69 -11.10
CA LEU A 73 1.65 12.69 -11.34
C LEU A 73 1.91 11.73 -12.49
N THR A 74 2.74 12.16 -13.44
CA THR A 74 3.24 11.35 -14.56
C THR A 74 4.05 10.13 -14.11
N GLU A 75 4.26 9.97 -12.80
CA GLU A 75 5.10 8.94 -12.19
C GLU A 75 4.29 8.16 -11.16
N ASP A 76 4.23 6.85 -11.35
CA ASP A 76 3.56 5.91 -10.47
C ASP A 76 4.31 5.85 -9.12
N PRO A 77 3.68 6.24 -7.98
CA PRO A 77 4.31 6.20 -6.66
C PRO A 77 4.59 4.77 -6.17
N LEU A 78 4.02 3.75 -6.82
CA LEU A 78 4.33 2.34 -6.60
C LEU A 78 5.44 1.82 -7.53
N LYS A 79 5.94 2.64 -8.47
CA LYS A 79 7.05 2.28 -9.33
C LYS A 79 8.33 2.17 -8.49
N ARG A 80 8.58 0.94 -8.03
CA ARG A 80 9.84 0.60 -7.41
C ARG A 80 10.91 0.53 -8.47
N SER A 81 11.97 1.31 -8.26
CA SER A 81 13.10 1.35 -9.18
C SER A 81 14.15 0.28 -8.85
N PHE A 82 14.00 -0.37 -7.70
CA PHE A 82 14.87 -1.44 -7.23
C PHE A 82 14.06 -2.70 -6.95
N LYS A 83 14.57 -3.85 -7.39
CA LYS A 83 14.10 -5.18 -6.99
C LYS A 83 15.18 -5.86 -6.15
N LEU A 84 14.82 -6.32 -4.97
CA LEU A 84 15.74 -6.94 -4.01
C LEU A 84 15.38 -8.42 -3.90
N TYR A 85 16.37 -9.30 -4.12
CA TYR A 85 16.18 -10.75 -4.03
C TYR A 85 17.47 -11.50 -3.70
N PRO A 86 17.40 -12.69 -3.09
CA PRO A 86 16.20 -13.28 -2.51
C PRO A 86 15.81 -12.58 -1.21
N ASN A 87 14.51 -12.51 -0.94
CA ASN A 87 13.98 -12.15 0.37
C ASN A 87 13.03 -13.29 0.79
N PRO A 88 13.34 -14.12 1.80
CA PRO A 88 14.47 -14.01 2.73
C PRO A 88 15.86 -14.27 2.13
N VAL A 89 16.88 -13.60 2.67
CA VAL A 89 18.29 -13.68 2.22
C VAL A 89 19.12 -14.60 3.12
N ALA A 90 19.97 -15.43 2.52
CA ALA A 90 21.04 -16.14 3.22
C ALA A 90 22.25 -15.21 3.35
N ASP A 91 23.19 -15.18 2.40
CA ASP A 91 24.43 -14.42 2.58
C ASP A 91 24.54 -13.19 1.67
N VAL A 92 23.97 -13.26 0.47
CA VAL A 92 24.10 -12.20 -0.55
C VAL A 92 22.74 -11.78 -1.04
N LEU A 93 22.46 -10.48 -0.94
CA LEU A 93 21.27 -9.84 -1.49
C LEU A 93 21.61 -9.18 -2.82
N LYS A 94 20.86 -9.50 -3.87
CA LYS A 94 20.97 -8.91 -5.20
C LYS A 94 19.99 -7.76 -5.35
N ILE A 95 20.46 -6.70 -6.00
CA ILE A 95 19.67 -5.48 -6.27
C ILE A 95 19.64 -5.25 -7.78
N GLU A 96 18.47 -5.44 -8.38
CA GLU A 96 18.25 -5.16 -9.78
C GLU A 96 17.65 -3.76 -9.97
N TYR A 97 18.28 -2.96 -10.81
CA TYR A 97 17.85 -1.61 -11.18
C TYR A 97 18.25 -1.30 -12.63
N GLU A 98 17.48 -0.43 -13.28
CA GLU A 98 17.69 -0.04 -14.67
C GLU A 98 18.77 1.05 -14.82
N GLU A 99 19.06 1.80 -13.76
CA GLU A 99 20.07 2.86 -13.81
C GLU A 99 21.50 2.33 -13.97
N SER A 100 22.32 3.10 -14.70
CA SER A 100 23.77 2.93 -14.78
C SER A 100 24.54 3.72 -13.72
N SER A 101 23.83 4.44 -12.85
CA SER A 101 24.42 5.30 -11.81
C SER A 101 24.83 4.50 -10.57
N ASN A 102 25.81 5.01 -9.83
CA ASN A 102 26.22 4.43 -8.54
C ASN A 102 25.08 4.62 -7.53
N ILE A 103 24.59 3.52 -6.96
CA ILE A 103 23.53 3.50 -5.94
C ILE A 103 24.18 3.49 -4.57
N SER A 104 23.79 4.41 -3.70
CA SER A 104 24.17 4.39 -2.29
C SER A 104 23.17 3.58 -1.47
N PHE A 105 23.66 2.89 -0.45
CA PHE A 105 22.82 2.10 0.45
C PHE A 105 23.12 2.42 1.91
N LYS A 106 22.09 2.24 2.75
CA LYS A 106 22.22 2.15 4.21
C LYS A 106 21.36 1.01 4.74
N ILE A 107 21.90 0.26 5.68
CA ILE A 107 21.21 -0.86 6.34
C ILE A 107 20.98 -0.48 7.80
N TYR A 108 19.76 -0.63 8.27
CA TYR A 108 19.33 -0.35 9.62
C TYR A 108 18.81 -1.60 10.32
N ASN A 109 18.99 -1.66 11.64
CA ASN A 109 18.21 -2.56 12.49
C ASN A 109 16.79 -2.00 12.74
N LEU A 110 15.94 -2.78 13.41
CA LEU A 110 14.58 -2.36 13.79
C LEU A 110 14.54 -1.18 14.76
N GLN A 111 15.65 -0.89 15.45
CA GLN A 111 15.81 0.29 16.33
C GLN A 111 16.24 1.55 15.56
N GLY A 112 16.47 1.46 14.25
CA GLY A 112 16.89 2.59 13.40
C GLY A 112 18.39 2.89 13.43
N TRP A 113 19.21 2.04 14.03
CA TRP A 113 20.68 2.20 14.01
C TRP A 113 21.25 1.75 12.67
N VAL A 114 22.14 2.57 12.11
CA VAL A 114 22.88 2.24 10.88
C VAL A 114 23.92 1.18 11.21
N LEU A 115 23.79 0.01 10.57
CA LEU A 115 24.72 -1.11 10.70
C LEU A 115 25.77 -1.13 9.60
N SER A 116 25.40 -0.69 8.40
CA SER A 116 26.29 -0.63 7.24
C SER A 116 25.82 0.44 6.27
N ALA A 117 26.76 1.12 5.61
CA ALA A 117 26.47 2.13 4.61
C ALA A 117 27.59 2.16 3.57
N GLY A 118 27.25 2.45 2.31
CA GLY A 118 28.23 2.48 1.25
C GLY A 118 27.61 2.67 -0.13
N ILE A 119 28.35 2.25 -1.14
CA ILE A 119 27.90 2.19 -2.54
C ILE A 119 27.68 0.71 -2.88
N VAL A 120 26.60 0.41 -3.60
CA VAL A 120 26.32 -0.94 -4.08
C VAL A 120 27.34 -1.29 -5.17
N GLU A 121 28.17 -2.30 -4.91
CA GLU A 121 29.12 -2.83 -5.87
C GLU A 121 28.57 -4.12 -6.48
N HIS A 122 28.80 -4.32 -7.79
CA HIS A 122 28.38 -5.53 -8.51
C HIS A 122 26.88 -5.89 -8.38
N ARG A 123 26.02 -4.92 -8.02
CA ARG A 123 24.58 -5.15 -7.76
C ARG A 123 24.31 -6.13 -6.61
N GLU A 124 25.26 -6.27 -5.69
CA GLU A 124 25.20 -7.22 -4.58
C GLU A 124 25.52 -6.54 -3.24
N LEU A 125 24.85 -6.97 -2.19
CA LEU A 125 25.14 -6.62 -0.80
C LEU A 125 25.44 -7.88 -0.01
N ASN A 126 26.60 -7.90 0.64
CA ASN A 126 27.01 -8.99 1.51
C ASN A 126 26.41 -8.79 2.91
N LEU A 127 25.59 -9.75 3.34
CA LEU A 127 24.91 -9.81 4.62
C LEU A 127 25.37 -11.02 5.46
N ALA A 128 26.43 -11.72 5.06
CA ALA A 128 26.91 -12.93 5.74
C ALA A 128 27.27 -12.71 7.22
N THR A 129 27.72 -11.50 7.58
CA THR A 129 28.09 -11.14 8.95
C THR A 129 26.91 -10.70 9.81
N PHE A 130 25.72 -10.57 9.23
CA PHE A 130 24.51 -10.13 9.94
C PHE A 130 23.83 -11.34 10.59
N ALA A 131 23.37 -11.16 11.83
CA ALA A 131 22.59 -12.18 12.52
C ALA A 131 21.24 -12.40 11.82
N PRO A 132 20.62 -13.59 11.95
CA PRO A 132 19.25 -13.82 11.48
C PRO A 132 18.27 -12.81 12.10
N GLY A 133 17.41 -12.22 11.28
CA GLY A 133 16.51 -11.16 11.73
C GLY A 133 15.97 -10.28 10.61
N VAL A 134 15.22 -9.24 10.99
CA VAL A 134 14.62 -8.28 10.05
C VAL A 134 15.47 -7.02 9.99
N TYR A 135 15.77 -6.56 8.79
CA TYR A 135 16.56 -5.37 8.52
C TYR A 135 15.86 -4.46 7.53
N MET A 136 16.22 -3.18 7.58
CA MET A 136 15.69 -2.15 6.70
C MET A 136 16.83 -1.62 5.81
N ILE A 137 16.62 -1.59 4.50
CA ILE A 137 17.61 -1.13 3.53
C ILE A 137 17.05 0.12 2.83
N GLU A 138 17.76 1.23 2.96
CA GLU A 138 17.54 2.46 2.20
C GLU A 138 18.47 2.44 0.97
N LEU A 139 17.88 2.61 -0.21
CA LEU A 139 18.59 2.74 -1.48
C LEU A 139 18.34 4.13 -2.05
N ASN A 140 19.41 4.79 -2.47
CA ASN A 140 19.36 6.13 -3.04
C ASN A 140 20.23 6.18 -4.30
N GLY A 141 19.56 6.34 -5.45
CA GLY A 141 20.18 6.57 -6.75
C GLY A 141 19.90 7.99 -7.24
N LYS A 142 20.80 8.54 -8.07
CA LYS A 142 20.71 9.94 -8.50
C LYS A 142 19.52 10.24 -9.40
N SER A 143 19.05 9.26 -10.18
CA SER A 143 17.95 9.45 -11.14
C SER A 143 16.62 8.87 -10.62
N THR A 144 16.60 8.38 -9.38
CA THR A 144 15.52 7.53 -8.86
C THR A 144 14.49 8.27 -8.02
N GLY A 145 14.68 9.57 -7.84
CA GLY A 145 13.85 10.41 -6.97
C GLY A 145 14.24 10.26 -5.50
N PRO A 146 13.27 10.28 -4.56
CA PRO A 146 13.57 10.18 -3.13
C PRO A 146 14.14 8.80 -2.76
N PRO A 147 14.89 8.69 -1.63
CA PRO A 147 15.39 7.42 -1.13
C PRO A 147 14.26 6.40 -0.94
N GLN A 148 14.46 5.19 -1.47
CA GLN A 148 13.48 4.10 -1.37
C GLN A 148 13.88 3.12 -0.27
N LEU A 149 12.92 2.75 0.56
CA LEU A 149 13.14 1.94 1.76
C LEU A 149 12.51 0.54 1.62
N TYR A 150 13.27 -0.49 1.94
CA TYR A 150 12.92 -1.89 1.78
C TYR A 150 13.11 -2.65 3.08
N LEU A 151 12.18 -3.55 3.39
CA LEU A 151 12.29 -4.45 4.53
C LEU A 151 12.71 -5.84 4.03
N ILE A 152 13.80 -6.37 4.58
CA ILE A 152 14.36 -7.68 4.23
C ILE A 152 14.46 -8.58 5.46
N THR A 153 14.39 -9.89 5.24
CA THR A 153 14.55 -10.89 6.29
C THR A 153 15.82 -11.70 6.02
N LYS A 154 16.73 -11.77 6.99
CA LYS A 154 17.94 -12.58 6.98
C LYS A 154 17.66 -13.90 7.72
N ASN A 155 17.96 -15.02 7.05
CA ASN A 155 17.89 -16.37 7.65
C ASN A 155 19.14 -16.71 8.46
#